data_AF-A0A2C6LIG0-F1
#
_entry.id   AF-A0A2C6LIG0-F1
#
_cell.length_a   1.000
_cell.length_b   1.000
_cell.length_c   1.000
_cell.angle_alpha   90.00
_cell.angle_beta   90.00
_cell.angle_gamma   90.00
#
_symmetry.space_group_name_H-M   'P 1'
#
loop_
_entity.id
_entity.type
_entity.pdbx_description
1 polymer ?
#
loop_
_entity_poly.entity_id
_entity_poly.type
_entity_poly.pdbx_seq_one_letter_code
_entity_poly.pdbx_strand_id
1 'polypeptide(L)'
;MRVETVTTPDGKTRYMLVGSDSEPVLPVMRFIKFKDNSGAARNSLRAYCQHLKLFFEFLEQEELDYRKINIDDMADFMRWLQNPTGI
;
A
#
# COMPACT_ATOMS: atom_id res chain seq x y z
N MET A 1 -0.79 -1.67 -9.52
CA MET A 1 -0.83 -2.63 -8.37
C MET A 1 -2.28 -2.90 -7.97
N ARG A 2 -2.57 -3.86 -7.07
CA ARG A 2 -3.95 -4.11 -6.60
C ARG A 2 -4.03 -4.55 -5.13
N VAL A 3 -5.11 -4.14 -4.45
CA VAL A 3 -5.42 -4.64 -3.11
C VAL A 3 -6.32 -5.87 -3.23
N GLU A 4 -5.84 -7.00 -2.73
CA GLU A 4 -6.61 -8.24 -2.65
C GLU A 4 -7.19 -8.46 -1.26
N THR A 5 -8.33 -9.13 -1.23
CA THR A 5 -9.01 -9.54 -0.01
C THR A 5 -8.84 -11.04 0.14
N VAL A 6 -8.27 -11.48 1.27
CA VAL A 6 -7.98 -12.88 1.55
C VAL A 6 -8.78 -13.33 2.75
N THR A 7 -9.45 -14.48 2.65
CA THR A 7 -10.12 -15.11 3.79
C THR A 7 -9.18 -16.14 4.39
N THR A 8 -8.82 -15.97 5.67
CA THR A 8 -7.99 -16.95 6.37
C THR A 8 -8.80 -18.17 6.82
N PRO A 9 -8.15 -19.30 7.14
CA PRO A 9 -8.84 -20.51 7.59
C PRO A 9 -9.71 -20.32 8.84
N ASP A 10 -9.40 -19.33 9.68
CA ASP A 10 -10.21 -18.94 10.85
C ASP A 10 -11.39 -18.00 10.48
N GLY A 11 -11.70 -17.85 9.20
CA GLY A 11 -12.83 -17.05 8.70
C GLY A 11 -12.61 -15.54 8.72
N LYS A 12 -11.40 -15.06 9.03
CA LYS A 12 -11.11 -13.62 9.06
C LYS A 12 -10.78 -13.08 7.68
N THR A 13 -11.27 -11.88 7.41
CA THR A 13 -10.94 -11.13 6.20
C THR A 13 -9.66 -10.32 6.41
N ARG A 14 -8.67 -10.51 5.55
CA ARG A 14 -7.40 -9.79 5.52
C ARG A 14 -7.22 -9.08 4.19
N TYR A 15 -6.33 -8.08 4.18
CA TYR A 15 -6.00 -7.30 3.00
C TYR A 15 -4.52 -7.44 2.66
N MET A 16 -4.21 -7.56 1.38
CA MET A 16 -2.84 -7.68 0.87
C MET A 16 -2.66 -6.77 -0.34
N LEU A 17 -1.50 -6.12 -0.42
CA LEU A 17 -1.11 -5.37 -1.62
C LEU A 17 -0.26 -6.28 -2.51
N VAL A 18 -0.72 -6.45 -3.75
CA VAL A 18 -0.02 -7.19 -4.81
C VAL A 18 0.55 -6.18 -5.80
N GLY A 19 1.84 -6.32 -6.08
CA GLY A 19 2.62 -5.51 -7.01
C GLY A 19 2.20 -5.69 -8.46
N SER A 20 2.83 -4.93 -9.36
CA SER A 20 2.66 -5.03 -10.81
C SER A 20 3.19 -6.38 -11.36
N ASP A 21 4.25 -6.89 -10.73
CA ASP A 21 4.89 -8.20 -10.94
C ASP A 21 4.04 -9.39 -10.46
N SER A 22 2.85 -9.13 -9.92
CA SER A 22 1.97 -10.11 -9.28
C SER A 22 2.54 -10.74 -7.99
N GLU A 23 3.62 -10.18 -7.44
CA GLU A 23 4.17 -10.58 -6.15
C GLU A 23 3.65 -9.69 -5.01
N PRO A 24 3.63 -10.18 -3.77
CA PRO A 24 3.21 -9.35 -2.65
C PRO A 24 4.21 -8.24 -2.32
N VAL A 25 3.72 -7.02 -2.08
CA VAL A 25 4.55 -5.91 -1.61
C VAL A 25 4.91 -6.13 -0.14
N LEU A 26 6.02 -6.82 0.11
CA LEU A 26 6.42 -7.31 1.43
C LEU A 26 6.47 -6.24 2.53
N PRO A 27 6.97 -4.99 2.30
CA PRO A 27 6.92 -3.95 3.31
C PRO A 27 5.49 -3.62 3.75
N VAL A 28 4.55 -3.54 2.81
CA VAL A 28 3.13 -3.29 3.09
C VAL A 28 2.51 -4.45 3.84
N MET A 29 2.76 -5.70 3.42
CA MET A 29 2.29 -6.88 4.14
C MET A 29 2.74 -6.89 5.61
N ARG A 30 4.02 -6.61 5.87
CA ARG A 30 4.55 -6.58 7.24
C ARG A 30 3.88 -5.49 8.08
N PHE A 31 3.68 -4.31 7.51
CA PHE A 31 3.01 -3.20 8.18
C PHE A 31 1.55 -3.53 8.51
N ILE A 32 0.80 -4.09 7.56
CA ILE A 32 -0.61 -4.45 7.76
C ILE A 32 -0.74 -5.56 8.80
N LYS A 33 0.13 -6.58 8.78
CA LYS A 33 0.17 -7.62 9.82
C LYS A 33 0.45 -7.04 11.20
N PHE A 34 1.37 -6.08 11.30
CA PHE A 34 1.64 -5.37 12.56
C PHE A 34 0.42 -4.60 13.06
N LYS A 35 -0.28 -3.87 12.19
CA LYS A 35 -1.50 -3.13 12.55
C LYS A 35 -2.66 -4.04 12.95
N ASP A 36 -2.83 -5.16 12.26
CA ASP A 36 -3.84 -6.18 12.57
C ASP A 36 -3.60 -6.77 13.97
N ASN A 37 -2.35 -7.15 14.26
CA ASN A 37 -1.95 -7.64 15.58
C ASN A 37 -2.08 -6.58 16.69
N SER A 38 -2.04 -5.29 16.34
CA SER A 38 -2.23 -4.17 17.26
C SER A 38 -3.71 -3.84 17.50
N GLY A 39 -4.64 -4.63 16.96
CA GLY A 39 -6.09 -4.45 17.13
C GLY A 39 -6.71 -3.36 16.26
N ALA A 40 -6.06 -2.97 15.15
CA ALA A 40 -6.65 -2.00 14.23
C ALA A 40 -7.96 -2.52 13.62
N ALA A 41 -8.96 -1.65 13.50
CA ALA A 41 -10.24 -2.01 12.91
C ALA A 41 -10.09 -2.42 11.44
N ARG A 42 -10.96 -3.32 10.97
CA ARG A 42 -10.94 -3.86 9.59
C ARG A 42 -10.99 -2.77 8.53
N ASN A 43 -11.81 -1.73 8.73
CA ASN A 43 -11.91 -0.60 7.80
C ASN A 43 -10.61 0.21 7.75
N SER A 44 -9.92 0.36 8.89
CA SER A 44 -8.61 1.02 8.95
C SER A 44 -7.55 0.18 8.22
N LEU A 45 -7.53 -1.14 8.38
CA LEU A 45 -6.63 -2.02 7.63
C LEU A 45 -6.84 -1.92 6.11
N ARG A 46 -8.11 -1.89 5.68
CA ARG A 46 -8.47 -1.66 4.27
C ARG A 46 -7.95 -0.31 3.79
N ALA A 47 -8.21 0.76 4.54
CA ALA A 47 -7.77 2.12 4.19
C ALA A 47 -6.24 2.22 4.10
N TYR A 48 -5.51 1.61 5.05
CA TYR A 48 -4.05 1.55 4.99
C TYR A 48 -3.56 0.85 3.71
N CYS A 49 -4.13 -0.29 3.33
CA CYS A 49 -3.76 -0.95 2.08
C CYS A 49 -4.04 -0.07 0.84
N GLN A 50 -5.17 0.63 0.80
CA GLN A 50 -5.51 1.51 -0.32
C GLN A 50 -4.56 2.71 -0.42
N HIS A 51 -4.22 3.35 0.70
CA HIS A 51 -3.28 4.47 0.70
C HIS A 51 -1.86 4.01 0.36
N LEU A 52 -1.43 2.86 0.90
CA LEU A 52 -0.13 2.29 0.57
C LEU A 52 -0.06 1.82 -0.89
N LYS A 53 -1.16 1.34 -1.49
CA LYS A 53 -1.23 1.08 -2.93
C LYS A 53 -0.86 2.33 -3.72
N LEU A 54 -1.52 3.46 -3.46
CA LEU A 54 -1.27 4.72 -4.17
C LEU A 54 0.18 5.16 -4.01
N PHE A 55 0.72 5.08 -2.80
CA PHE A 55 2.10 5.44 -2.52
C PHE A 55 3.10 4.56 -3.29
N PHE A 56 2.93 3.24 -3.27
CA PHE A 56 3.83 2.34 -4.00
C PHE A 56 3.66 2.41 -5.53
N GLU A 57 2.47 2.75 -6.02
CA GLU A 57 2.25 3.05 -7.45
C GLU A 57 2.99 4.31 -7.89
N PHE A 58 2.96 5.37 -7.08
CA PHE A 58 3.78 6.56 -7.31
C PHE A 58 5.28 6.22 -7.35
N LEU A 59 5.77 5.50 -6.34
CA LEU A 59 7.19 5.12 -6.29
C LEU A 59 7.61 4.27 -7.50
N GLU A 60 6.74 3.37 -7.97
CA GLU A 60 6.99 2.58 -9.16
C GLU A 60 7.05 3.43 -10.44
N GLN A 61 6.18 4.44 -10.58
CA GLN A 61 6.16 5.34 -11.74
C GLN A 61 7.39 6.25 -11.79
N GLU A 62 7.84 6.74 -10.64
CA GLU A 62 9.01 7.62 -10.52
C GLU A 62 10.33 6.85 -10.33
N GLU A 63 10.30 5.50 -10.39
CA GLU A 63 11.45 4.62 -10.17
C GLU A 63 12.19 4.84 -8.83
N LEU A 64 11.44 5.17 -7.79
CA LEU A 64 11.94 5.50 -6.46
C LEU A 64 11.98 4.30 -5.51
N ASP A 65 13.03 4.25 -4.68
CA ASP A 65 13.11 3.31 -3.54
C ASP A 65 12.54 3.96 -2.29
N TYR A 66 11.46 3.39 -1.72
CA TYR A 66 10.79 3.90 -0.51
C TYR A 66 11.72 4.15 0.69
N ARG A 67 12.90 3.51 0.72
CA ARG A 67 13.90 3.65 1.79
C ARG A 67 14.81 4.86 1.61
N LYS A 68 14.81 5.47 0.43
CA LYS A 68 15.70 6.55 0.02
C LYS A 68 14.97 7.87 -0.27
N ILE A 69 13.65 7.87 -0.13
CA ILE A 69 12.84 9.07 -0.36
C ILE A 69 13.19 10.18 0.62
N ASN A 70 13.06 11.41 0.16
CA ASN A 70 13.24 12.63 0.92
C ASN A 70 11.94 13.46 0.95
N ILE A 71 12.02 14.69 1.46
CA ILE A 71 10.84 15.55 1.60
C ILE A 71 10.29 16.07 0.26
N ASP A 72 11.14 16.25 -0.74
CA ASP A 72 10.76 16.70 -2.07
C ASP A 72 9.99 15.59 -2.79
N ASP A 73 10.44 14.33 -2.70
CA ASP A 73 9.71 13.16 -3.23
C ASP A 73 8.30 13.04 -2.60
N MET A 74 8.18 13.38 -1.31
CA MET A 74 6.89 13.40 -0.62
C MET A 74 6.00 14.55 -1.10
N ALA A 75 6.56 15.71 -1.42
CA ALA A 75 5.80 16.82 -2.02
C ALA A 75 5.30 16.46 -3.42
N ASP A 76 6.14 15.76 -4.21
CA ASP A 76 5.76 15.23 -5.52
C ASP A 76 4.68 14.17 -5.40
N PHE A 77 4.75 13.28 -4.42
CA PHE A 77 3.65 12.34 -4.13
C PHE A 77 2.33 13.06 -3.83
N MET A 78 2.37 14.14 -3.02
CA MET A 78 1.16 14.92 -2.71
C MET A 78 0.58 15.61 -3.96
N ARG A 79 1.44 16.06 -4.88
CA ARG A 79 1.02 16.59 -6.18
C ARG A 79 0.43 15.49 -7.07
N TRP A 80 1.08 14.33 -7.12
CA TRP A 80 0.64 13.17 -7.88
C TRP A 80 -0.73 12.65 -7.43
N LEU A 81 -1.02 12.66 -6.13
CA LEU A 81 -2.32 12.28 -5.57
C LEU A 81 -3.51 13.10 -6.09
N GLN A 82 -3.27 14.30 -6.64
CA GLN A 82 -4.33 15.10 -7.26
C GLN A 82 -4.82 14.49 -8.57
N ASN A 83 -3.93 13.78 -9.29
CA ASN A 83 -4.22 13.10 -10.55
C ASN A 83 -3.41 11.79 -10.65
N PRO A 84 -3.76 10.73 -9.89
CA PRO A 84 -2.93 9.53 -9.71
C PRO A 84 -2.86 8.59 -10.93
N THR A 85 -3.23 9.08 -12.13
CA THR A 85 -3.22 8.32 -13.39
C THR A 85 -2.94 9.19 -14.62
N GLY A 86 -2.38 10.40 -14.44
CA GLY A 86 -2.19 11.43 -15.47
C GLY A 86 -2.23 10.92 -16.92
N ILE A 87 -3.42 11.00 -17.53
CA ILE A 87 -3.61 11.07 -18.98
C ILE A 87 -3.91 12.52 -19.29
#